data_AF-A0A239EES5-F1
#
_entry.id   AF-A0A239EES5-F1
#
_cell.length_a   1.000
_cell.length_b   1.000
_cell.length_c   1.000
_cell.angle_alpha   90.00
_cell.angle_beta   90.00
_cell.angle_gamma   90.00
#
_symmetry.space_group_name_H-M   'P 1'
#
loop_
_entity.id
_entity.type
_entity.pdbx_description
1 polymer ?
#
loop_
_entity_poly.entity_id
_entity_poly.type
_entity_poly.pdbx_seq_one_letter_code
_entity_poly.pdbx_strand_id
1 'polypeptide(L)'
;MTTLEERKEMGSGPLSSRYDEALAYASEHHRKQLRKGSRVPYLTHLMSVSALVLEHGGSEDQAIAGLLHDAVEDAPKGTGGTVLTEIRERFGEDVADIVRACSDGLDADGNRRGTWAERKRPYVAGLSDKPLDALLVTAADKTHNGLCIAADVRRYGQDFWKTFNASRDELLWYYTSVEQAVAQRLPGHSITVALHRAVDDLLAAAGADRASVATELPTRHQA
;
A
#
# COMPACT_ATOMS: atom_id res chain seq x y z
N MET A 1 -25.15 -2.89 -11.66
CA MET A 1 -25.09 -4.14 -10.87
C MET A 1 -24.19 -5.08 -11.63
N THR A 2 -23.16 -5.61 -10.98
CA THR A 2 -22.29 -6.66 -11.54
C THR A 2 -23.04 -7.98 -11.63
N THR A 3 -22.80 -8.77 -12.67
CA THR A 3 -23.51 -10.00 -13.01
C THR A 3 -22.65 -11.24 -12.71
N LEU A 4 -23.28 -12.41 -12.61
CA LEU A 4 -22.56 -13.69 -12.47
C LEU A 4 -21.76 -14.06 -13.72
N GLU A 5 -22.14 -13.56 -14.89
CA GLU A 5 -21.38 -13.76 -16.13
C GLU A 5 -20.08 -12.93 -16.12
N GLU A 6 -20.14 -11.67 -15.69
CA GLU A 6 -18.93 -10.84 -15.49
C GLU A 6 -17.97 -11.46 -14.46
N ARG A 7 -18.50 -12.16 -13.45
CA ARG A 7 -17.67 -12.87 -12.46
C ARG A 7 -16.83 -14.00 -13.07
N LYS A 8 -17.28 -14.65 -14.15
CA LYS A 8 -16.53 -15.76 -14.78
C LYS A 8 -15.24 -15.28 -15.45
N GLU A 9 -15.23 -14.04 -15.91
CA GLU A 9 -14.10 -13.39 -16.56
C GLU A 9 -13.28 -12.51 -15.60
N MET A 10 -13.63 -12.48 -14.31
CA MET A 10 -12.95 -11.66 -13.30
C MET A 10 -11.64 -12.32 -12.83
N GLY A 11 -10.59 -11.51 -12.73
CA GLY A 11 -9.28 -11.90 -12.20
C GLY A 11 -8.27 -12.27 -13.27
N SER A 12 -7.09 -12.72 -12.82
CA SER A 12 -5.95 -13.00 -13.69
C SER A 12 -6.01 -14.33 -14.45
N GLY A 13 -6.89 -15.25 -14.05
CA GLY A 13 -6.74 -16.67 -14.38
C GLY A 13 -5.52 -17.30 -13.68
N PRO A 14 -5.04 -18.47 -14.15
CA PRO A 14 -3.88 -19.13 -13.57
C PRO A 14 -2.62 -18.25 -13.64
N LEU A 15 -1.90 -18.15 -12.52
CA LEU A 15 -0.63 -17.42 -12.45
C LEU A 15 0.47 -18.18 -13.18
N SER A 16 1.32 -17.46 -13.91
CA SER A 16 2.48 -18.03 -14.60
C SER A 16 3.68 -18.21 -13.65
N SER A 17 4.77 -18.78 -14.16
CA SER A 17 6.05 -18.87 -13.42
C SER A 17 6.65 -17.50 -13.09
N ARG A 18 6.24 -16.42 -13.78
CA ARG A 18 6.66 -15.04 -13.44
C ARG A 18 6.26 -14.68 -12.02
N TYR A 19 5.08 -15.11 -11.58
CA TYR A 19 4.62 -14.87 -10.22
C TYR A 19 5.49 -15.61 -9.18
N ASP A 20 5.86 -16.87 -9.46
CA ASP A 20 6.75 -17.65 -8.58
C ASP A 20 8.12 -16.98 -8.44
N GLU A 21 8.68 -16.51 -9.56
CA GLU A 21 9.95 -15.77 -9.58
C GLU A 21 9.87 -14.45 -8.81
N ALA A 22 8.75 -13.73 -8.90
CA ALA A 22 8.52 -12.50 -8.16
C ALA A 22 8.39 -12.76 -6.65
N LEU A 23 7.71 -13.82 -6.25
CA LEU A 23 7.59 -14.22 -4.85
C LEU A 23 8.96 -14.61 -4.27
N ALA A 24 9.77 -15.36 -5.04
CA ALA A 24 11.13 -15.70 -4.66
C ALA A 24 12.00 -14.44 -4.51
N TYR A 25 11.89 -13.50 -5.44
CA TYR A 25 12.60 -12.21 -5.37
C TYR A 25 12.20 -11.40 -4.14
N ALA A 26 10.90 -11.21 -3.89
CA ALA A 26 10.41 -10.51 -2.71
C ALA A 26 10.88 -11.17 -1.41
N SER A 27 10.86 -12.50 -1.35
CA SER A 27 11.34 -13.28 -0.20
C SER A 27 12.84 -13.10 0.05
N GLU A 28 13.66 -13.04 -1.00
CA GLU A 28 15.08 -12.79 -0.89
C GLU A 28 15.37 -11.34 -0.49
N HIS A 29 14.76 -10.38 -1.17
CA HIS A 29 14.94 -8.95 -0.93
C HIS A 29 14.60 -8.57 0.52
N HIS A 30 13.46 -9.06 1.04
CA HIS A 30 12.97 -8.72 2.37
C HIS A 30 13.30 -9.78 3.44
N ARG A 31 14.24 -10.70 3.17
CA ARG A 31 14.50 -11.91 4.01
C ARG A 31 14.72 -11.62 5.49
N LYS A 32 15.38 -10.50 5.80
CA LYS A 32 15.72 -10.10 7.17
C LYS A 32 14.78 -9.02 7.73
N GLN A 33 13.83 -8.53 6.92
CA GLN A 33 12.92 -7.47 7.32
C GLN A 33 11.76 -8.02 8.15
N LEU A 34 11.42 -7.29 9.20
CA LEU A 34 10.32 -7.60 10.11
C LEU A 34 9.30 -6.47 10.09
N ARG A 35 8.03 -6.82 10.35
CA ARG A 35 6.97 -5.85 10.59
C ARG A 35 7.31 -5.00 11.82
N LYS A 36 7.09 -3.70 11.73
CA LYS A 36 7.47 -2.72 12.75
C LYS A 36 7.02 -3.14 14.15
N GLY A 37 7.94 -3.12 15.11
CA GLY A 37 7.66 -3.45 16.50
C GLY A 37 7.35 -4.93 16.79
N SER A 38 7.62 -5.84 15.85
CA SER A 38 7.29 -7.27 16.01
C SER A 38 8.37 -8.20 15.44
N ARG A 39 8.18 -9.51 15.62
CA ARG A 39 8.96 -10.58 14.97
C ARG A 39 8.28 -11.17 13.74
N VAL A 40 7.17 -10.59 13.28
CA VAL A 40 6.44 -11.08 12.11
C VAL A 40 7.26 -10.77 10.85
N PRO A 41 7.57 -11.75 9.99
CA PRO A 41 8.29 -11.51 8.75
C PRO A 41 7.58 -10.52 7.83
N TYR A 42 8.32 -9.59 7.21
CA TYR A 42 7.72 -8.58 6.33
C TYR A 42 7.02 -9.19 5.12
N LEU A 43 7.52 -10.33 4.62
CA LEU A 43 6.94 -11.08 3.50
C LEU A 43 5.44 -11.38 3.69
N THR A 44 4.97 -11.54 4.92
CA THR A 44 3.53 -11.72 5.20
C THR A 44 2.68 -10.57 4.67
N HIS A 45 3.18 -9.34 4.72
CA HIS A 45 2.51 -8.18 4.16
C HIS A 45 2.42 -8.26 2.64
N LEU A 46 3.55 -8.53 1.99
CA LEU A 46 3.66 -8.55 0.53
C LEU A 46 2.74 -9.62 -0.05
N MET A 47 2.72 -10.81 0.56
CA MET A 47 1.80 -11.89 0.20
C MET A 47 0.33 -11.47 0.38
N SER A 48 -0.01 -10.81 1.49
CA SER A 48 -1.38 -10.33 1.72
C SER A 48 -1.81 -9.27 0.70
N VAL A 49 -0.93 -8.33 0.34
CA VAL A 49 -1.24 -7.30 -0.68
C VAL A 49 -1.47 -7.95 -2.03
N SER A 50 -0.58 -8.86 -2.43
CA SER A 50 -0.73 -9.59 -3.69
C SER A 50 -2.02 -10.42 -3.74
N ALA A 51 -2.34 -11.14 -2.66
CA ALA A 51 -3.60 -11.89 -2.55
C ALA A 51 -4.83 -10.97 -2.64
N LEU A 52 -4.82 -9.82 -1.97
CA LEU A 52 -5.91 -8.84 -2.07
C LEU A 52 -6.07 -8.31 -3.49
N VAL A 53 -4.99 -8.03 -4.20
CA VAL A 53 -5.05 -7.61 -5.61
C VAL A 53 -5.77 -8.66 -6.45
N LEU A 54 -5.39 -9.93 -6.32
CA LEU A 54 -5.99 -11.05 -7.06
C LEU A 54 -7.47 -11.27 -6.72
N GLU A 55 -7.81 -11.31 -5.43
CA GLU A 55 -9.19 -11.50 -4.94
C GLU A 55 -10.12 -10.36 -5.38
N HIS A 56 -9.55 -9.17 -5.60
CA HIS A 56 -10.27 -8.00 -6.07
C HIS A 56 -10.18 -7.80 -7.58
N GLY A 57 -9.80 -8.83 -8.34
CA GLY A 57 -9.90 -8.84 -9.81
C GLY A 57 -8.72 -8.23 -10.56
N GLY A 58 -7.59 -8.01 -9.88
CA GLY A 58 -6.35 -7.54 -10.50
C GLY A 58 -5.70 -8.58 -11.41
N SER A 59 -4.85 -8.11 -12.32
CA SER A 59 -4.04 -8.95 -13.21
C SER A 59 -2.85 -9.59 -12.50
N GLU A 60 -2.18 -10.54 -13.17
CA GLU A 60 -0.91 -11.10 -12.68
C GLU A 60 0.16 -10.02 -12.51
N ASP A 61 0.25 -9.05 -13.42
CA ASP A 61 1.24 -7.95 -13.32
C ASP A 61 0.97 -7.06 -12.09
N GLN A 62 -0.30 -6.77 -11.79
CA GLN A 62 -0.66 -6.04 -10.57
C GLN A 62 -0.37 -6.87 -9.31
N ALA A 63 -0.56 -8.19 -9.35
CA ALA A 63 -0.28 -9.07 -8.24
C ALA A 63 1.23 -9.19 -7.97
N ILE A 64 2.04 -9.29 -9.04
CA ILE A 64 3.50 -9.20 -8.99
C ILE A 64 3.90 -7.83 -8.41
N ALA A 65 3.34 -6.74 -8.92
CA ALA A 65 3.63 -5.41 -8.38
C ALA A 65 3.23 -5.30 -6.89
N GLY A 66 2.15 -5.97 -6.46
CA GLY A 66 1.78 -6.09 -5.05
C GLY A 66 2.83 -6.79 -4.18
N LEU A 67 3.50 -7.82 -4.70
CA LEU A 67 4.64 -8.45 -4.01
C LEU A 67 5.86 -7.52 -3.92
N LEU A 68 6.02 -6.60 -4.87
CA LEU A 68 7.23 -5.81 -5.07
C LEU A 68 7.09 -4.33 -4.71
N HIS A 69 5.91 -3.87 -4.30
CA HIS A 69 5.58 -2.44 -4.17
C HIS A 69 6.50 -1.69 -3.20
N ASP A 70 6.99 -2.37 -2.16
CA ASP A 70 7.90 -1.80 -1.16
C ASP A 70 9.39 -2.05 -1.48
N ALA A 71 9.72 -2.88 -2.48
CA ALA A 71 11.11 -3.27 -2.77
C ALA A 71 11.99 -2.06 -3.10
N VAL A 72 11.44 -1.05 -3.79
CA VAL A 72 12.16 0.19 -4.11
C VAL A 72 12.28 1.09 -2.89
N GLU A 73 11.24 1.19 -2.05
CA GLU A 73 11.24 2.06 -0.86
C GLU A 73 12.14 1.54 0.27
N ASP A 74 12.21 0.22 0.43
CA ASP A 74 12.95 -0.47 1.48
C ASP A 74 14.34 -0.97 1.02
N ALA A 75 14.70 -0.67 -0.23
CA ALA A 75 16.03 -0.92 -0.76
C ALA A 75 17.12 -0.24 0.10
N PRO A 76 18.34 -0.79 0.13
CA PRO A 76 19.49 -0.09 0.69
C PRO A 76 19.60 1.35 0.15
N LYS A 77 20.03 2.27 1.02
CA LYS A 77 20.09 3.70 0.67
C LYS A 77 20.93 3.89 -0.60
N GLY A 78 20.34 4.50 -1.62
CA GLY A 78 21.00 4.79 -2.89
C GLY A 78 20.86 3.71 -3.97
N THR A 79 20.13 2.61 -3.70
CA THR A 79 19.96 1.50 -4.65
C THR A 79 18.54 1.34 -5.18
N GLY A 80 17.62 2.26 -4.88
CA GLY A 80 16.22 2.15 -5.29
C GLY A 80 16.04 2.13 -6.82
N GLY A 81 16.77 2.98 -7.55
CA GLY A 81 16.78 2.97 -9.02
C GLY A 81 17.32 1.67 -9.61
N THR A 82 18.33 1.06 -8.98
CA THR A 82 18.86 -0.25 -9.40
C THR A 82 17.81 -1.34 -9.21
N VAL A 83 17.13 -1.35 -8.06
CA VAL A 83 16.03 -2.31 -7.79
C VAL A 83 14.90 -2.13 -8.80
N LEU A 84 14.51 -0.89 -9.09
CA LEU A 84 13.47 -0.62 -10.09
C LEU A 84 13.88 -1.07 -11.51
N THR A 85 15.15 -0.92 -11.86
CA THR A 85 15.70 -1.42 -13.14
C THR A 85 15.66 -2.94 -13.19
N GLU A 86 16.06 -3.62 -12.12
CA GLU A 86 15.99 -5.08 -12.03
C GLU A 86 14.55 -5.59 -12.15
N ILE A 87 13.59 -4.92 -11.50
CA ILE A 87 12.17 -5.25 -11.59
C ILE A 87 11.69 -5.15 -13.04
N ARG A 88 12.08 -4.08 -13.76
CA ARG A 88 11.74 -3.90 -15.18
C ARG A 88 12.32 -5.01 -16.05
N GLU A 89 13.59 -5.36 -15.85
CA GLU A 89 14.27 -6.40 -16.64
C GLU A 89 13.67 -7.79 -16.44
N ARG A 90 13.29 -8.12 -15.20
CA ARG A 90 12.80 -9.46 -14.85
C ARG A 90 11.30 -9.63 -15.04
N PHE A 91 10.53 -8.58 -14.74
CA PHE A 91 9.07 -8.66 -14.64
C PHE A 91 8.36 -7.74 -15.64
N GLY A 92 9.07 -6.95 -16.43
CA GLY A 92 8.50 -6.12 -17.49
C GLY A 92 8.18 -4.68 -17.05
N GLU A 93 7.90 -3.83 -18.05
CA GLU A 93 7.67 -2.39 -17.86
C GLU A 93 6.43 -2.12 -17.01
N ASP A 94 5.31 -2.80 -17.29
CA ASP A 94 4.04 -2.56 -16.60
C ASP A 94 4.15 -2.78 -15.08
N VAL A 95 4.85 -3.86 -14.67
CA VAL A 95 5.14 -4.13 -13.25
C VAL A 95 5.99 -3.02 -12.64
N ALA A 96 7.07 -2.62 -13.31
CA ALA A 96 7.98 -1.59 -12.81
C ALA A 96 7.27 -0.23 -12.67
N ASP A 97 6.40 0.12 -13.62
CA ASP A 97 5.60 1.34 -13.59
C ASP A 97 4.59 1.36 -12.45
N ILE A 98 3.92 0.22 -12.20
CA ILE A 98 3.02 0.09 -11.05
C ILE A 98 3.81 0.23 -9.73
N VAL A 99 4.95 -0.45 -9.59
CA VAL A 99 5.80 -0.36 -8.39
C VAL A 99 6.24 1.09 -8.16
N ARG A 100 6.76 1.76 -9.19
CA ARG A 100 7.16 3.17 -9.13
C ARG A 100 6.01 4.08 -8.72
N ALA A 101 4.80 3.87 -9.26
CA ALA A 101 3.62 4.66 -8.91
C ALA A 101 3.10 4.40 -7.49
N CYS A 102 3.42 3.24 -6.91
CA CYS A 102 3.08 2.92 -5.52
C CYS A 102 4.03 3.57 -4.51
N SER A 103 5.28 3.85 -4.91
CA SER A 103 6.29 4.46 -4.04
C SER A 103 6.11 5.98 -3.84
N ASP A 104 6.51 6.49 -2.67
CA ASP A 104 6.54 7.91 -2.33
C ASP A 104 7.96 8.50 -2.24
N GLY A 105 8.08 9.79 -2.55
CA GLY A 105 9.29 10.57 -2.31
C GLY A 105 10.55 10.08 -3.04
N LEU A 106 10.40 9.37 -4.16
CA LEU A 106 11.51 8.97 -5.00
C LEU A 106 12.08 10.19 -5.74
N ASP A 107 13.41 10.33 -5.74
CA ASP A 107 14.11 11.24 -6.63
C ASP A 107 14.20 10.68 -8.06
N ALA A 108 14.84 11.45 -8.97
CA ALA A 108 15.01 11.04 -10.37
C ALA A 108 15.80 9.72 -10.51
N ASP A 109 16.62 9.39 -9.52
CA ASP A 109 17.43 8.17 -9.46
C ASP A 109 16.71 7.03 -8.72
N GLY A 110 15.41 7.19 -8.41
CA GLY A 110 14.59 6.17 -7.75
C GLY A 110 14.88 6.02 -6.25
N ASN A 111 15.51 7.01 -5.59
CA ASN A 111 15.85 6.93 -4.17
C ASN A 111 14.89 7.76 -3.31
N ARG A 112 14.40 7.15 -2.23
CA ARG A 112 13.46 7.79 -1.31
C ARG A 112 14.14 8.88 -0.46
N ARG A 113 13.53 10.07 -0.39
CA ARG A 113 14.03 11.23 0.40
C ARG A 113 12.92 12.02 1.10
N GLY A 114 13.32 12.81 2.09
CA GLY A 114 12.42 13.71 2.84
C GLY A 114 11.80 13.05 4.08
N THR A 115 11.19 13.86 4.93
CA THR A 115 10.39 13.45 6.09
C THR A 115 9.09 12.78 5.65
N TRP A 116 8.40 12.10 6.58
CA TRP A 116 7.12 11.45 6.28
C TRP A 116 6.10 12.43 5.69
N ALA A 117 5.98 13.62 6.28
CA ALA A 117 5.09 14.68 5.83
C ALA A 117 5.42 15.18 4.42
N GLU A 118 6.71 15.41 4.13
CA GLU A 118 7.20 15.87 2.83
C GLU A 118 6.92 14.85 1.71
N ARG A 119 6.91 13.55 2.03
CA ARG A 119 6.61 12.50 1.04
C ARG A 119 5.12 12.24 0.88
N LYS A 120 4.36 12.18 1.98
CA LYS A 120 2.94 11.82 1.93
C LYS A 120 2.05 12.94 1.40
N ARG A 121 2.42 14.21 1.59
CA ARG A 121 1.68 15.35 1.03
C ARG A 121 1.58 15.29 -0.51
N PRO A 122 2.68 15.24 -1.28
CA PRO A 122 2.60 15.13 -2.73
C PRO A 122 2.02 13.78 -3.18
N TYR A 123 2.27 12.70 -2.43
CA TYR A 123 1.67 11.39 -2.74
C TYR A 123 0.15 11.42 -2.71
N VAL A 124 -0.45 12.00 -1.66
CA VAL A 124 -1.91 12.16 -1.55
C VAL A 124 -2.45 13.08 -2.64
N ALA A 125 -1.77 14.20 -2.90
CA ALA A 125 -2.17 15.14 -3.95
C ALA A 125 -2.18 14.48 -5.34
N GLY A 126 -1.25 13.57 -5.62
CA GLY A 126 -1.17 12.84 -6.90
C GLY A 126 -2.15 11.68 -7.07
N LEU A 127 -2.98 11.35 -6.06
CA LEU A 127 -3.88 10.19 -6.15
C LEU A 127 -4.99 10.37 -7.20
N SER A 128 -5.34 11.60 -7.55
CA SER A 128 -6.28 11.92 -8.63
C SER A 128 -5.81 11.42 -10.00
N ASP A 129 -4.50 11.41 -10.21
CA ASP A 129 -3.87 11.14 -11.51
C ASP A 129 -3.13 9.80 -11.55
N LYS A 130 -3.03 9.10 -10.41
CA LYS A 130 -2.40 7.78 -10.31
C LYS A 130 -3.00 6.79 -11.34
N PRO A 131 -2.20 5.98 -12.06
CA PRO A 131 -2.75 4.94 -12.92
C PRO A 131 -3.70 4.01 -12.15
N LEU A 132 -4.82 3.62 -12.75
CA LEU A 132 -5.84 2.78 -12.07
C LEU A 132 -5.24 1.45 -11.58
N ASP A 133 -4.32 0.88 -12.36
CA ASP A 133 -3.67 -0.38 -12.03
C ASP A 133 -2.87 -0.28 -10.73
N ALA A 134 -2.15 0.83 -10.54
CA ALA A 134 -1.42 1.14 -9.30
C ALA A 134 -2.33 1.59 -8.16
N LEU A 135 -3.50 2.14 -8.47
CA LEU A 135 -4.48 2.53 -7.46
C LEU A 135 -5.09 1.30 -6.77
N LEU A 136 -5.34 0.20 -7.51
CA LEU A 136 -5.75 -1.07 -6.91
C LEU A 136 -4.70 -1.62 -5.93
N VAL A 137 -3.43 -1.62 -6.34
CA VAL A 137 -2.32 -2.06 -5.46
C VAL A 137 -2.20 -1.16 -4.23
N THR A 138 -2.29 0.16 -4.41
CA THR A 138 -2.32 1.13 -3.29
C THR A 138 -3.48 0.83 -2.33
N ALA A 139 -4.67 0.53 -2.85
CA ALA A 139 -5.83 0.21 -2.03
C ALA A 139 -5.66 -1.12 -1.26
N ALA A 140 -5.09 -2.14 -1.89
CA ALA A 140 -4.76 -3.42 -1.26
C ALA A 140 -3.73 -3.27 -0.12
N ASP A 141 -2.65 -2.53 -0.37
CA ASP A 141 -1.65 -2.16 0.64
C ASP A 141 -2.31 -1.48 1.85
N LYS A 142 -3.10 -0.42 1.62
CA LYS A 142 -3.75 0.29 2.73
C LYS A 142 -4.85 -0.51 3.41
N THR A 143 -5.52 -1.41 2.71
CA THR A 143 -6.48 -2.33 3.34
C THR A 143 -5.76 -3.21 4.36
N HIS A 144 -4.71 -3.92 3.94
CA HIS A 144 -3.98 -4.81 4.84
C HIS A 144 -3.31 -4.06 5.99
N ASN A 145 -2.61 -2.95 5.69
CA ASN A 145 -1.93 -2.18 6.72
C ASN A 145 -2.91 -1.54 7.72
N GLY A 146 -4.04 -1.00 7.26
CA GLY A 146 -5.07 -0.44 8.13
C GLY A 146 -5.61 -1.48 9.13
N LEU A 147 -5.92 -2.69 8.65
CA LEU A 147 -6.38 -3.80 9.51
C LEU A 147 -5.32 -4.21 10.54
N CYS A 148 -4.05 -4.33 10.15
CA CYS A 148 -2.98 -4.65 11.10
C CYS A 148 -2.82 -3.57 12.17
N ILE A 149 -2.81 -2.29 11.76
CA ILE A 149 -2.67 -1.18 12.72
C ILE A 149 -3.85 -1.17 13.68
N ALA A 150 -5.08 -1.33 13.18
CA ALA A 150 -6.28 -1.38 14.02
C ALA A 150 -6.19 -2.52 15.05
N ALA A 151 -5.77 -3.72 14.61
CA ALA A 151 -5.58 -4.87 15.49
C ALA A 151 -4.52 -4.62 16.57
N ASP A 152 -3.37 -4.05 16.20
CA ASP A 152 -2.28 -3.76 17.14
C ASP A 152 -2.67 -2.66 18.14
N VAL A 153 -3.36 -1.61 17.71
CA VAL A 153 -3.86 -0.57 18.64
C VAL A 153 -4.87 -1.15 19.62
N ARG A 154 -5.76 -2.05 19.18
CA ARG A 154 -6.71 -2.74 20.09
C ARG A 154 -5.99 -3.66 21.08
N ARG A 155 -4.90 -4.29 20.66
CA ARG A 155 -4.14 -5.23 21.48
C ARG A 155 -3.21 -4.56 22.48
N TYR A 156 -2.51 -3.51 22.05
CA TYR A 156 -1.43 -2.85 22.81
C TYR A 156 -1.82 -1.46 23.34
N GLY A 157 -3.02 -0.98 23.00
CA GLY A 157 -3.52 0.32 23.40
C GLY A 157 -2.93 1.48 22.59
N GLN A 158 -3.26 2.70 23.02
CA GLN A 158 -2.89 3.94 22.30
C GLN A 158 -1.37 4.20 22.30
N ASP A 159 -0.59 3.54 23.15
CA ASP A 159 0.87 3.66 23.11
C ASP A 159 1.48 3.08 21.84
N PHE A 160 0.77 2.22 21.11
CA PHE A 160 1.24 1.66 19.83
C PHE A 160 1.52 2.75 18.78
N TRP A 161 0.83 3.90 18.84
CA TRP A 161 1.08 5.03 17.95
C TRP A 161 2.53 5.55 18.02
N LYS A 162 3.21 5.39 19.16
CA LYS A 162 4.61 5.79 19.36
C LYS A 162 5.60 4.99 18.50
N THR A 163 5.17 3.86 17.93
CA THR A 163 6.00 3.08 17.01
C THR A 163 6.12 3.74 15.64
N PHE A 164 5.24 4.68 15.27
CA PHE A 164 5.24 5.33 13.96
C PHE A 164 6.09 6.60 13.93
N ASN A 165 6.61 6.91 12.73
CA ASN A 165 7.28 8.19 12.51
C ASN A 165 6.27 9.33 12.33
N ALA A 166 5.02 8.99 11.97
CA ALA A 166 3.87 9.87 11.86
C ALA A 166 3.07 9.88 13.17
N SER A 167 2.38 10.99 13.47
CA SER A 167 1.40 11.04 14.55
C SER A 167 0.17 10.22 14.19
N ARG A 168 -0.67 9.93 15.19
CA ARG A 168 -1.99 9.31 14.98
C ARG A 168 -2.79 10.10 13.95
N ASP A 169 -2.91 11.42 14.13
CA ASP A 169 -3.77 12.25 13.29
C ASP A 169 -3.22 12.39 11.87
N GLU A 170 -1.89 12.42 11.69
CA GLU A 170 -1.23 12.34 10.38
C GLU A 170 -1.58 11.02 9.67
N LEU A 171 -1.54 9.88 10.37
CA LEU A 171 -1.92 8.59 9.80
C LEU A 171 -3.41 8.54 9.44
N LEU A 172 -4.29 9.00 10.33
CA LEU A 172 -5.73 9.01 10.05
C LEU A 172 -6.04 9.85 8.81
N TRP A 173 -5.49 11.06 8.70
CA TRP A 173 -5.58 11.89 7.49
C TRP A 173 -5.12 11.13 6.24
N TYR A 174 -3.99 10.44 6.31
CA TYR A 174 -3.45 9.71 5.16
C TYR A 174 -4.39 8.59 4.71
N TYR A 175 -4.87 7.77 5.63
CA TYR A 175 -5.75 6.64 5.31
C TYR A 175 -7.10 7.10 4.77
N THR A 176 -7.73 8.11 5.38
CA THR A 176 -9.01 8.66 4.88
C THR A 176 -8.84 9.34 3.53
N SER A 177 -7.70 10.02 3.28
CA SER A 177 -7.42 10.64 1.99
C SER A 177 -7.23 9.60 0.87
N VAL A 178 -6.52 8.50 1.16
CA VAL A 178 -6.37 7.39 0.20
C VAL A 178 -7.72 6.76 -0.11
N GLU A 179 -8.50 6.44 0.92
CA GLU A 179 -9.83 5.86 0.78
C GLU A 179 -10.75 6.75 -0.06
N GLN A 180 -10.78 8.07 0.20
CA GLN A 180 -11.57 9.01 -0.58
C GLN A 180 -11.18 8.98 -2.07
N ALA A 181 -9.89 9.02 -2.38
CA ALA A 181 -9.41 8.97 -3.76
C ALA A 181 -9.76 7.63 -4.44
N VAL A 182 -9.61 6.52 -3.72
CA VAL A 182 -9.98 5.18 -4.22
C VAL A 182 -11.49 5.10 -4.47
N ALA A 183 -12.32 5.60 -3.55
CA ALA A 183 -13.77 5.58 -3.71
C ALA A 183 -14.27 6.41 -4.89
N GLN A 184 -13.62 7.55 -5.15
CA GLN A 184 -13.93 8.40 -6.30
C GLN A 184 -13.54 7.77 -7.64
N ARG A 185 -12.41 7.07 -7.67
CA ARG A 185 -11.80 6.59 -8.93
C ARG A 185 -12.06 5.13 -9.26
N LEU A 186 -12.41 4.33 -8.27
CA LEU A 186 -12.86 2.94 -8.39
C LEU A 186 -14.27 2.78 -7.80
N PRO A 187 -15.27 3.53 -8.29
CA PRO A 187 -16.62 3.49 -7.72
C PRO A 187 -17.25 2.10 -7.92
N GLY A 188 -17.78 1.53 -6.84
CA GLY A 188 -18.40 0.20 -6.86
C GLY A 188 -17.42 -0.98 -6.95
N HIS A 189 -16.11 -0.72 -7.02
CA HIS A 189 -15.10 -1.77 -6.97
C HIS A 189 -15.07 -2.43 -5.58
N SER A 190 -14.88 -3.75 -5.53
CA SER A 190 -14.92 -4.50 -4.26
C SER A 190 -13.79 -4.10 -3.30
N ILE A 191 -12.62 -3.71 -3.83
CA ILE A 191 -11.51 -3.19 -3.00
C ILE A 191 -11.89 -1.91 -2.25
N THR A 192 -12.73 -1.06 -2.83
CA THR A 192 -13.18 0.18 -2.21
C THR A 192 -13.95 -0.12 -0.92
N VAL A 193 -14.78 -1.16 -0.94
CA VAL A 193 -15.52 -1.62 0.25
C VAL A 193 -14.57 -2.21 1.29
N ALA A 194 -13.57 -2.99 0.87
CA ALA A 194 -12.58 -3.57 1.78
C ALA A 194 -11.74 -2.49 2.46
N LEU A 195 -11.26 -1.50 1.70
CA LEU A 195 -10.52 -0.36 2.21
C LEU A 195 -11.38 0.48 3.16
N HIS A 196 -12.63 0.75 2.81
CA HIS A 196 -13.56 1.49 3.67
C HIS A 196 -13.70 0.85 5.06
N ARG A 197 -13.89 -0.48 5.10
CA ARG A 197 -13.96 -1.24 6.35
C ARG A 197 -12.65 -1.17 7.15
N ALA A 198 -11.51 -1.29 6.47
CA ALA A 198 -10.21 -1.18 7.12
C ALA A 198 -9.97 0.21 7.74
N VAL A 199 -10.43 1.27 7.06
CA VAL A 199 -10.34 2.65 7.57
C VAL A 199 -11.30 2.88 8.74
N ASP A 200 -12.54 2.38 8.66
CA ASP A 200 -13.49 2.44 9.78
C ASP A 200 -12.94 1.70 11.02
N ASP A 201 -12.36 0.52 10.84
CA ASP A 201 -11.76 -0.25 11.93
C ASP A 201 -10.57 0.49 12.55
N LEU A 202 -9.75 1.15 11.73
CA LEU A 202 -8.63 1.97 12.17
C LEU A 202 -9.10 3.19 12.96
N LEU A 203 -10.11 3.91 12.48
CA LEU A 203 -10.70 5.07 13.16
C LEU A 203 -11.30 4.66 14.51
N ALA A 204 -12.05 3.57 14.53
CA ALA A 204 -12.63 3.03 15.75
C ALA A 204 -11.55 2.61 16.76
N ALA A 205 -10.46 1.97 16.32
CA ALA A 205 -9.33 1.63 17.19
C ALA A 205 -8.59 2.87 17.72
N ALA A 206 -8.51 3.93 16.91
CA ALA A 206 -7.93 5.22 17.28
C ALA A 206 -8.81 6.05 18.25
N GLY A 207 -10.07 5.64 18.45
CA GLY A 207 -11.06 6.42 19.19
C GLY A 207 -11.43 7.73 18.49
N ALA A 208 -11.38 7.75 17.16
CA ALA A 208 -11.66 8.93 16.34
C ALA A 208 -12.97 8.77 15.57
N ASP A 209 -13.74 9.86 15.49
CA ASP A 209 -14.86 9.96 14.55
C ASP A 209 -14.32 10.37 13.17
N ARG A 210 -14.84 9.76 12.11
CA ARG A 210 -14.52 10.12 10.72
C ARG A 210 -14.70 11.62 10.46
N ALA A 211 -15.75 12.23 11.01
CA ALA A 211 -16.01 13.66 10.85
C ALA A 211 -14.97 14.57 11.53
N SER A 212 -14.17 14.02 12.46
CA SER A 212 -13.10 14.74 13.17
C SER A 212 -11.73 14.66 12.49
N VAL A 213 -11.58 13.81 11.47
CA VAL A 213 -10.31 13.67 10.75
C VAL A 213 -10.08 14.90 9.88
N ALA A 214 -8.89 15.49 9.99
CA ALA A 214 -8.51 16.65 9.18
C ALA A 214 -8.56 16.30 7.68
N THR A 215 -8.98 17.27 6.85
CA THR A 215 -8.96 17.15 5.38
C THR A 215 -7.58 17.46 4.79
N GLU A 216 -6.77 18.20 5.54
CA GLU A 216 -5.38 18.53 5.19
C GLU A 216 -4.41 17.85 6.18
N LEU A 217 -3.16 17.69 5.74
CA LEU A 217 -2.11 17.11 6.58
C LEU A 217 -1.93 17.94 7.86
N PRO A 218 -2.17 17.37 9.06
CA PRO A 218 -2.03 18.11 10.32
C PRO A 218 -0.62 18.66 10.51
N THR A 219 -0.51 19.91 10.96
CA THR A 219 0.76 20.49 11.37
C THR A 219 1.13 19.98 12.76
N ARG A 220 2.37 19.51 12.92
CA ARG A 220 2.91 19.28 14.26
C ARG A 220 3.12 20.63 14.92
N HIS A 221 2.34 20.94 15.95
CA HIS A 221 2.79 21.91 16.93
C HIS A 221 4.04 21.32 17.59
N GLN A 222 5.19 21.96 17.41
CA GLN A 222 6.38 21.65 18.20
C GLN A 222 6.00 21.93 19.65
N ALA A 223 5.93 20.87 20.46
CA ALA A 223 5.92 20.98 21.91
C ALA A 223 7.35 21.23 22.40
#